data_AF-A0A821YQT2-F1
#
_entry.id   AF-A0A821YQT2-F1
#
_cell.length_a   1.000
_cell.length_b   1.000
_cell.length_c   1.000
_cell.angle_alpha   90.00
_cell.angle_beta   90.00
_cell.angle_gamma   90.00
#
_symmetry.space_group_name_H-M   'P 1'
#
loop_
_entity.id
_entity.type
_entity.pdbx_description
1 polymer ?
#
loop_
_entity_poly.entity_id
_entity_poly.type
_entity_poly.pdbx_seq_one_letter_code
_entity_poly.pdbx_strand_id
1 'polypeptide(L)'
;MGAAAGLFAKLWSPEEIKTRFSDIGKGTIEVEKGDITAQKVDVIIGTSSSVNLKNAILDAAGTAARTAYNAELRKNPQPILISIPSGGLPCKKIFLIKWRPEQDEAKLRKSIADFISNAIKYVIEHGFTSVAFPAIGCGDHQCSTNLVITTM
;
A
#
# COMPACT_ATOMS: atom_id res chain seq x y z
N MET A 1 -0.27 -15.58 45.46
CA MET A 1 -1.39 -15.27 44.55
C MET A 1 -0.78 -14.81 43.23
N GLY A 2 -0.54 -15.75 42.32
CA GLY A 2 0.14 -15.50 41.04
C GLY A 2 -0.87 -15.41 39.92
N ALA A 3 -0.76 -14.35 39.10
CA ALA A 3 -1.58 -14.13 37.93
C ALA A 3 -1.23 -15.14 36.83
N ALA A 4 -2.25 -15.77 36.25
CA ALA A 4 -2.13 -16.53 35.01
C ALA A 4 -2.04 -15.55 33.83
N ALA A 5 -0.95 -15.63 33.07
CA ALA A 5 -0.79 -14.89 31.82
C ALA A 5 -0.79 -15.88 30.65
N GLY A 6 -1.61 -15.55 29.65
CA GLY A 6 -2.07 -16.40 28.56
C GLY A 6 -0.97 -17.05 27.72
N LEU A 7 -1.30 -18.26 27.27
CA LEU A 7 -0.63 -18.99 26.21
C LEU A 7 -0.86 -18.28 24.86
N PHE A 8 0.03 -17.35 24.48
CA PHE A 8 0.15 -16.91 23.10
C PHE A 8 1.26 -17.72 22.43
N ALA A 9 0.88 -18.78 21.73
CA ALA A 9 1.80 -19.50 20.86
C ALA A 9 2.21 -18.57 19.71
N LYS A 10 3.42 -18.02 19.79
CA LYS A 10 4.05 -17.24 18.73
C LYS A 10 4.58 -18.23 17.69
N LEU A 11 3.81 -18.47 16.62
CA LEU A 11 4.30 -19.20 15.45
C LEU A 11 5.17 -18.25 14.60
N TRP A 12 6.37 -17.94 15.08
CA TRP A 12 7.42 -17.34 14.24
C TRP A 12 7.99 -18.47 13.36
N SER A 13 7.68 -18.47 12.07
CA SER A 13 8.50 -19.16 11.07
C SER A 13 9.32 -18.10 10.33
N PRO A 14 10.66 -18.12 10.42
CA PRO A 14 11.55 -17.25 9.65
C PRO A 14 11.76 -17.75 8.21
N GLU A 15 11.04 -18.77 7.74
CA GLU A 15 11.31 -19.36 6.43
C GLU A 15 10.81 -18.48 5.27
N GLU A 16 11.75 -17.65 4.81
CA GLU A 16 12.06 -17.28 3.41
C GLU A 16 10.88 -17.17 2.44
N ILE A 17 10.23 -16.00 2.41
CA ILE A 17 9.98 -15.41 1.08
C ILE A 17 11.28 -14.71 0.72
N LYS A 18 12.11 -15.38 -0.10
CA LYS A 18 13.24 -14.76 -0.78
C LYS A 18 12.71 -13.52 -1.50
N THR A 19 13.20 -12.34 -1.13
CA THR A 19 13.03 -11.14 -1.93
C THR A 19 13.46 -11.50 -3.36
N ARG A 20 12.50 -11.55 -4.28
CA ARG A 20 12.80 -11.80 -5.69
C ARG A 20 13.11 -10.46 -6.30
N PHE A 21 14.34 -10.31 -6.77
CA PHE A 21 14.78 -9.17 -7.55
C PHE A 21 14.65 -9.51 -9.02
N SER A 22 13.93 -8.67 -9.75
CA SER A 22 13.95 -8.68 -11.21
C SER A 22 14.50 -7.34 -11.67
N ASP A 23 15.60 -7.37 -12.42
CA ASP A 23 16.11 -6.20 -13.13
C ASP A 23 15.25 -5.99 -14.37
N ILE A 24 14.55 -4.85 -14.42
CA ILE A 24 13.71 -4.44 -15.56
C ILE A 24 14.41 -3.39 -16.44
N GLY A 25 15.74 -3.38 -16.42
CA GLY A 25 16.63 -2.53 -17.20
C GLY A 25 17.03 -1.24 -16.49
N LYS A 26 16.05 -0.45 -15.98
CA LYS A 26 16.31 0.83 -15.28
C LYS A 26 15.84 0.84 -13.81
N GLY A 27 15.46 -0.31 -13.27
CA GLY A 27 14.95 -0.42 -11.91
C GLY A 27 14.86 -1.86 -11.44
N THR A 28 14.61 -2.02 -10.15
CA THR A 28 14.44 -3.32 -9.50
C THR A 28 13.01 -3.45 -8.97
N ILE A 29 12.43 -4.65 -9.13
CA ILE A 29 11.20 -5.03 -8.44
C ILE A 29 11.57 -5.97 -7.31
N GLU A 30 11.04 -5.69 -6.12
CA GLU A 30 11.22 -6.50 -4.91
C GLU A 30 9.86 -6.93 -4.37
N VAL A 31 9.75 -8.22 -4.04
CA VAL A 31 8.57 -8.77 -3.38
C VAL A 31 8.93 -9.15 -1.96
N GLU A 32 8.32 -8.48 -0.99
CA GLU A 32 8.55 -8.69 0.45
C GLU A 32 7.25 -9.08 1.16
N LYS A 33 7.36 -9.99 2.12
CA LYS A 33 6.32 -10.18 3.14
C LYS A 33 6.67 -9.30 4.34
N GLY A 34 5.88 -8.25 4.55
CA GLY A 34 6.13 -7.33 5.65
C GLY A 34 4.98 -6.38 5.89
N ASP A 35 5.24 -5.39 6.75
CA ASP A 35 4.36 -4.26 7.00
C ASP A 35 4.79 -3.10 6.11
N ILE A 36 3.87 -2.63 5.26
CA ILE A 36 4.15 -1.51 4.35
C ILE A 36 4.52 -0.22 5.09
N THR A 37 4.06 -0.05 6.34
CA THR A 37 4.36 1.14 7.16
C THR A 37 5.80 1.14 7.67
N ALA A 38 6.52 0.01 7.59
CA ALA A 38 7.94 -0.10 7.94
C ALA A 38 8.88 0.08 6.72
N GLN A 39 8.33 0.21 5.51
CA GLN A 39 9.11 0.22 4.27
C GLN A 39 9.89 1.52 4.09
N LYS A 40 11.19 1.38 3.79
CA LYS A 40 12.13 2.48 3.58
C LYS A 40 12.23 2.86 2.11
N VAL A 41 11.19 3.51 1.62
CA VAL A 41 11.05 3.96 0.23
C VAL A 41 10.69 5.44 0.18
N ASP A 42 10.81 6.09 -0.97
CA ASP A 42 10.39 7.48 -1.11
C ASP A 42 8.87 7.62 -0.92
N VAL A 43 8.09 6.72 -1.51
CA VAL A 43 6.62 6.79 -1.48
C VAL A 43 5.99 5.48 -1.02
N ILE A 44 5.14 5.57 0.01
CA ILE A 44 4.19 4.49 0.34
C ILE A 44 2.88 4.77 -0.38
N ILE A 45 2.36 3.76 -1.09
CA ILE A 45 1.08 3.84 -1.79
C ILE A 45 0.03 2.99 -1.08
N GLY A 46 -1.14 3.57 -0.88
CA GLY A 46 -2.35 2.86 -0.49
C GLY A 46 -3.51 3.19 -1.42
N THR A 47 -4.67 2.61 -1.13
CA THR A 47 -5.92 2.98 -1.83
C THR A 47 -6.80 3.82 -0.92
N SER A 48 -7.53 4.77 -1.48
CA SER A 48 -8.51 5.54 -0.73
C SER A 48 -9.81 4.77 -0.47
N SER A 49 -10.01 3.65 -1.16
CA SER A 49 -11.22 2.82 -1.10
C SER A 49 -11.16 1.66 -0.12
N SER A 50 -9.96 1.24 0.32
CA SER A 50 -9.81 0.30 1.43
C SER A 50 -9.84 1.07 2.74
N VAL A 51 -10.80 0.76 3.60
CA VAL A 51 -10.92 1.38 4.92
C VAL A 51 -9.79 0.90 5.82
N ASN A 52 -9.51 -0.42 5.83
CA ASN A 52 -8.53 -1.01 6.74
C ASN A 52 -7.11 -0.58 6.40
N LEU A 53 -6.69 -0.72 5.13
CA LEU A 53 -5.35 -0.33 4.70
C LEU A 53 -5.10 1.17 4.89
N LYS A 54 -6.05 2.00 4.46
CA LYS A 54 -5.95 3.45 4.60
C LYS A 54 -5.82 3.86 6.06
N ASN A 55 -6.66 3.30 6.94
CA ASN A 55 -6.59 3.64 8.36
C ASN A 55 -5.28 3.18 8.98
N ALA A 56 -4.81 1.96 8.68
CA ALA A 56 -3.51 1.48 9.16
C ALA A 56 -2.35 2.41 8.76
N ILE A 57 -2.31 2.85 7.50
CA ILE A 57 -1.29 3.81 7.01
C ILE A 57 -1.43 5.16 7.74
N LEU A 58 -2.64 5.71 7.84
CA LEU A 58 -2.87 7.02 8.47
C LEU A 58 -2.61 7.00 9.97
N ASP A 59 -2.91 5.89 10.66
CA ASP A 59 -2.66 5.73 12.10
C ASP A 59 -1.17 5.61 12.38
N ALA A 60 -0.44 4.81 11.59
CA ALA A 60 1.00 4.70 11.70
C ALA A 60 1.73 6.00 11.32
N ALA A 61 1.22 6.75 10.33
CA ALA A 61 1.75 8.07 9.96
C ALA A 61 1.43 9.17 10.98
N GLY A 62 0.33 9.01 11.73
CA GLY A 62 -0.05 9.89 12.83
C GLY A 62 -0.88 11.12 12.43
N THR A 63 -1.13 11.98 13.42
CA THR A 63 -2.13 13.06 13.36
C THR A 63 -1.91 14.05 12.21
N ALA A 64 -0.66 14.38 11.90
CA ALA A 64 -0.33 15.31 10.81
C ALA A 64 -0.80 14.77 9.44
N ALA A 65 -0.52 13.50 9.14
CA ALA A 65 -0.96 12.84 7.91
C ALA A 65 -2.49 12.74 7.83
N ARG A 66 -3.15 12.35 8.92
CA ARG A 66 -4.61 12.28 9.00
C ARG A 66 -5.28 13.65 8.83
N THR A 67 -4.67 14.71 9.36
CA THR A 67 -5.16 16.09 9.20
C THR A 67 -5.06 16.54 7.76
N ALA A 68 -3.91 16.29 7.10
CA ALA A 68 -3.71 16.59 5.69
C ALA A 68 -4.70 15.82 4.80
N TYR A 69 -4.89 14.52 5.06
CA TYR A 69 -5.89 13.70 4.36
C TYR A 69 -7.29 14.30 4.43
N ASN A 70 -7.75 14.66 5.65
CA ASN A 70 -9.06 15.26 5.84
C ASN A 70 -9.17 16.64 5.17
N ALA A 71 -8.09 17.44 5.17
CA ALA A 71 -8.07 18.72 4.49
C ALA A 71 -8.21 18.58 2.98
N GLU A 72 -7.53 17.59 2.37
CA GLU A 72 -7.66 17.29 0.94
C GLU A 72 -9.07 16.83 0.57
N LEU A 73 -9.70 15.97 1.39
CA LEU A 73 -11.09 15.56 1.16
C LEU A 73 -12.11 16.71 1.27
N ARG A 74 -11.85 17.71 2.13
CA ARG A 74 -12.71 18.90 2.22
C ARG A 74 -12.60 19.78 0.97
N LYS A 75 -11.41 19.87 0.39
CA LYS A 75 -11.17 20.64 -0.85
C LYS A 75 -11.74 19.91 -2.07
N ASN A 76 -11.53 18.61 -2.15
CA ASN A 76 -12.02 17.76 -3.23
C ASN A 76 -12.63 16.48 -2.62
N PRO A 77 -13.96 16.34 -2.64
CA PRO A 77 -14.64 15.15 -2.09
C PRO A 77 -14.37 13.84 -2.85
N GLN A 78 -13.86 13.91 -4.08
CA GLN A 78 -13.64 12.75 -4.95
C GLN A 78 -12.26 12.78 -5.62
N PRO A 79 -11.16 12.89 -4.85
CA PRO A 79 -9.83 13.02 -5.41
C PRO A 79 -9.38 11.69 -6.03
N ILE A 80 -8.68 11.77 -7.17
CA ILE A 80 -8.04 10.60 -7.79
C ILE A 80 -6.77 10.24 -7.02
N LEU A 81 -5.99 11.25 -6.62
CA LEU A 81 -4.77 11.11 -5.83
C LEU A 81 -4.87 12.04 -4.61
N ILE A 82 -4.57 11.52 -3.43
CA ILE A 82 -4.32 12.30 -2.23
C ILE A 82 -2.86 12.14 -1.85
N SER A 83 -2.10 13.24 -1.89
CA SER A 83 -0.69 13.29 -1.52
C SER A 83 -0.53 13.94 -0.15
N ILE A 84 -0.05 13.17 0.84
CA ILE A 84 0.05 13.61 2.24
C ILE A 84 1.48 13.41 2.76
N PRO A 85 1.90 14.17 3.80
CA PRO A 85 3.18 13.94 4.45
C PRO A 85 3.28 12.53 5.05
N SER A 86 4.50 11.99 5.13
CA SER A 86 4.78 10.67 5.71
C SER A 86 4.54 10.58 7.21
N GLY A 87 4.68 11.70 7.92
CA GLY A 87 4.52 11.75 9.37
C GLY A 87 5.54 10.87 10.07
N GLY A 88 5.09 9.89 10.85
CA GLY A 88 5.96 8.93 11.56
C GLY A 88 6.55 7.81 10.70
N LEU A 89 6.18 7.69 9.42
CA LEU A 89 6.65 6.60 8.55
C LEU A 89 8.06 6.88 8.00
N PRO A 90 8.88 5.83 7.77
CA PRO A 90 10.22 5.94 7.20
C PRO A 90 10.19 6.14 5.66
N CYS A 91 9.29 6.98 5.16
CA CYS A 91 9.19 7.39 3.77
C CYS A 91 9.14 8.92 3.62
N LYS A 92 9.20 9.44 2.39
CA LYS A 92 9.11 10.89 2.12
C LYS A 92 7.67 11.36 1.93
N LYS A 93 6.82 10.53 1.31
CA LYS A 93 5.41 10.83 1.02
C LYS A 93 4.53 9.59 1.11
N ILE A 94 3.23 9.84 1.31
CA ILE A 94 2.19 8.82 1.19
C ILE A 94 1.23 9.26 0.10
N PHE A 95 0.97 8.37 -0.85
CA PHE A 95 -0.04 8.56 -1.90
C PHE A 95 -1.21 7.60 -1.67
N LEU A 96 -2.42 8.15 -1.53
CA LEU A 96 -3.66 7.37 -1.51
C LEU A 96 -4.39 7.56 -2.82
N ILE A 97 -4.43 6.51 -3.63
CA ILE A 97 -4.97 6.55 -4.99
C ILE A 97 -6.38 5.95 -5.00
N LYS A 98 -7.30 6.59 -5.72
CA LYS A 98 -8.66 6.09 -5.92
C LYS A 98 -8.63 4.88 -6.83
N TRP A 99 -9.16 3.78 -6.33
CA TRP A 99 -9.28 2.52 -7.05
C TRP A 99 -10.49 1.75 -6.55
N ARG A 100 -11.14 0.98 -7.42
CA ARG A 100 -12.18 0.03 -7.02
C ARG A 100 -12.03 -1.25 -7.85
N PRO A 101 -12.34 -2.41 -7.28
CA PRO A 101 -12.34 -3.65 -8.04
C PRO A 101 -13.46 -3.61 -9.10
N GLU A 102 -13.16 -4.20 -10.26
CA GLU A 102 -14.15 -4.52 -11.27
C GLU A 102 -14.68 -5.93 -11.04
N GLN A 103 -15.94 -6.19 -11.43
CA GLN A 103 -16.56 -7.51 -11.22
C GLN A 103 -16.09 -8.55 -12.24
N ASP A 104 -15.89 -8.12 -13.49
CA ASP A 104 -15.39 -8.98 -14.55
C ASP A 104 -13.88 -9.19 -14.39
N GLU A 105 -13.41 -10.43 -14.52
CA GLU A 105 -12.00 -10.78 -14.30
C GLU A 105 -11.05 -10.01 -15.25
N ALA A 106 -11.38 -9.91 -16.54
CA ALA A 106 -10.50 -9.21 -17.48
C ALA A 106 -10.43 -7.71 -17.17
N LYS A 107 -11.56 -7.10 -16.79
CA LYS A 107 -11.61 -5.71 -16.34
C LYS A 107 -10.88 -5.50 -15.00
N LEU A 108 -10.96 -6.46 -14.07
CA LEU A 108 -10.25 -6.40 -12.80
C LEU A 108 -8.73 -6.45 -13.01
N ARG A 109 -8.27 -7.35 -13.88
CA ARG A 109 -6.85 -7.42 -14.25
C ARG A 109 -6.36 -6.10 -14.83
N LYS A 110 -7.14 -5.54 -15.77
CA LYS A 110 -6.84 -4.24 -16.36
C LYS A 110 -6.82 -3.13 -15.31
N SER A 111 -7.80 -3.07 -14.40
CA SER A 111 -7.87 -2.00 -13.40
C SER A 111 -6.73 -2.08 -12.38
N ILE A 112 -6.22 -3.27 -12.06
CA ILE A 112 -5.02 -3.46 -11.24
C ILE A 112 -3.77 -2.96 -11.99
N ALA A 113 -3.60 -3.35 -13.26
CA ALA A 113 -2.46 -2.90 -14.07
C ALA A 113 -2.47 -1.37 -14.26
N ASP A 114 -3.64 -0.78 -14.50
CA ASP A 114 -3.83 0.67 -14.61
C ASP A 114 -3.50 1.37 -13.28
N PHE A 115 -3.89 0.78 -12.14
CA PHE A 115 -3.55 1.31 -10.82
C PHE A 115 -2.03 1.40 -10.62
N ILE A 116 -1.30 0.31 -10.89
CA ILE A 116 0.16 0.24 -10.72
C ILE A 116 0.85 1.22 -11.67
N SER A 117 0.41 1.26 -12.93
CA SER A 117 0.96 2.18 -13.93
C SER A 117 0.78 3.64 -13.52
N ASN A 118 -0.40 4.01 -13.02
CA ASN A 118 -0.68 5.35 -12.53
C ASN A 118 0.13 5.68 -11.25
N ALA A 119 0.23 4.73 -10.32
CA ALA A 119 1.04 4.83 -9.12
C ALA A 119 2.51 5.17 -9.45
N ILE A 120 3.13 4.37 -10.33
CA ILE A 120 4.51 4.58 -10.78
C ILE A 120 4.65 5.93 -11.49
N LYS A 121 3.71 6.27 -12.37
CA LYS A 121 3.69 7.56 -13.06
C LYS A 121 3.69 8.73 -12.07
N TYR A 122 2.82 8.70 -11.05
CA TYR A 122 2.79 9.74 -10.03
C TYR A 122 4.11 9.85 -9.25
N VAL A 123 4.72 8.71 -8.89
CA VAL A 123 6.03 8.69 -8.21
C VAL A 123 7.09 9.40 -9.05
N ILE A 124 7.18 9.08 -10.35
CA ILE A 124 8.12 9.69 -11.29
C ILE A 124 7.84 11.18 -11.47
N GLU A 125 6.58 11.57 -11.70
CA GLU A 125 6.18 12.97 -11.89
C GLU A 125 6.48 13.85 -10.67
N HIS A 126 6.50 13.27 -9.47
CA HIS A 126 6.85 13.96 -8.24
C HIS A 126 8.37 13.89 -7.91
N GLY A 127 9.18 13.32 -8.81
CA GLY A 127 10.64 13.27 -8.67
C GLY A 127 11.15 12.22 -7.67
N PHE A 128 10.36 11.20 -7.36
CA PHE A 128 10.74 10.10 -6.47
C PHE A 128 11.28 8.90 -7.26
N THR A 129 12.04 8.05 -6.59
CA THR A 129 12.81 6.97 -7.22
C THR A 129 12.50 5.58 -6.67
N SER A 130 11.81 5.49 -5.53
CA SER A 130 11.42 4.22 -4.91
C SER A 130 9.99 4.27 -4.37
N VAL A 131 9.28 3.14 -4.47
CA VAL A 131 7.87 3.05 -4.10
C VAL A 131 7.55 1.67 -3.53
N ALA A 132 6.67 1.63 -2.53
CA ALA A 132 6.06 0.39 -2.03
C ALA A 132 4.53 0.50 -2.13
N PHE A 133 3.88 -0.56 -2.61
CA PHE A 133 2.42 -0.73 -2.60
C PHE A 133 2.07 -2.15 -2.18
N PRO A 134 0.94 -2.37 -1.47
CA PRO A 134 0.55 -3.70 -1.03
C PRO A 134 -0.14 -4.48 -2.16
N ALA A 135 -0.47 -5.75 -1.91
CA ALA A 135 -1.34 -6.53 -2.78
C ALA A 135 -2.76 -5.92 -2.80
N ILE A 136 -3.02 -5.07 -3.80
CA ILE A 136 -4.25 -4.27 -3.90
C ILE A 136 -5.46 -5.18 -4.14
N GLY A 137 -6.53 -4.96 -3.38
CA GLY A 137 -7.79 -5.68 -3.55
C GLY A 137 -7.93 -6.96 -2.73
N CYS A 138 -6.83 -7.54 -2.22
CA CYS A 138 -6.86 -8.79 -1.44
C CYS A 138 -7.51 -8.67 -0.05
N GLY A 139 -7.64 -7.44 0.48
CA GLY A 139 -8.26 -7.16 1.78
C GLY A 139 -9.77 -6.92 1.67
N ASP A 140 -10.19 -5.68 1.97
CA ASP A 140 -11.61 -5.27 2.03
C ASP A 140 -12.44 -5.62 0.78
N HIS A 141 -11.77 -5.73 -0.37
CA HIS A 141 -12.39 -6.02 -1.67
C HIS A 141 -12.44 -7.51 -2.03
N GLN A 142 -11.82 -8.38 -1.23
CA GLN A 142 -11.84 -9.84 -1.36
C GLN A 142 -11.47 -10.37 -2.75
N CYS A 143 -10.63 -9.64 -3.49
CA CYS A 143 -10.13 -10.10 -4.77
C CYS A 143 -9.28 -11.36 -4.59
N SER A 144 -9.36 -12.29 -5.55
CA SER A 144 -8.53 -13.49 -5.55
C SER A 144 -7.05 -13.13 -5.50
N THR A 145 -6.36 -13.59 -4.46
CA THR A 145 -4.92 -13.34 -4.26
C THR A 145 -4.09 -13.80 -5.45
N ASN A 146 -4.43 -14.95 -6.03
CA ASN A 146 -3.72 -15.48 -7.19
C ASN A 146 -3.88 -14.58 -8.43
N LEU A 147 -5.10 -14.07 -8.65
CA LEU A 147 -5.37 -13.14 -9.73
C LEU A 147 -4.60 -11.83 -9.56
N VAL A 148 -4.64 -11.26 -8.34
CA VAL A 148 -3.93 -10.01 -8.02
C VAL A 148 -2.42 -10.20 -8.23
N ILE A 149 -1.81 -11.21 -7.61
CA ILE A 149 -0.36 -11.46 -7.69
C ILE A 149 0.10 -11.71 -9.14
N THR A 150 -0.67 -12.45 -9.95
CA THR A 150 -0.29 -12.73 -11.34
C THR A 150 -0.45 -11.51 -12.26
N THR A 151 -1.21 -10.50 -11.82
CA THR A 151 -1.47 -9.28 -12.59
C THR A 151 -0.49 -8.16 -12.26
N MET A 152 -0.09 -8.08 -10.99
CA MET A 152 0.90 -7.11 -10.49
C MET A 152 2.29 -7.41 -11.04
#